data_AF-A0A956TPU0-F1
#
_entry.id   AF-A0A956TPU0-F1
#
_cell.length_a   1.000
_cell.length_b   1.000
_cell.length_c   1.000
_cell.angle_alpha   90.00
_cell.angle_beta   90.00
_cell.angle_gamma   90.00
#
_symmetry.space_group_name_H-M   'P 1'
#
loop_
_entity.id
_entity.type
_entity.pdbx_description
1 polymer ?
#
loop_
_entity_poly.entity_id
_entity_poly.type
_entity_poly.pdbx_seq_one_letter_code
_entity_poly.pdbx_strand_id
1 'polypeptide(L)'
;MRRNGHSLIEVAISVFLLIICALILLNVFVIARAKFYNDRVCRDCIQLAVKAALDGKDTQSVIKAARSGMESCGRGGNWVEHPQFTMFNDDISENSRVLQLQTTTRVLIAVPFLVASLPGAEKDDGRHLKVRSTYVYKIKNPKRIETGARD
;
A
#
# COMPACT_ATOMS: atom_id res chain seq x y z
N MET A 1 38.73 -19.95 41.01
CA MET A 1 38.67 -19.34 39.67
C MET A 1 37.52 -19.96 38.89
N ARG A 2 36.38 -19.26 38.75
CA ARG A 2 35.31 -19.68 37.82
C ARG A 2 35.84 -19.50 36.40
N ARG A 3 35.98 -20.60 35.64
CA ARG A 3 36.18 -20.54 34.20
C ARG A 3 34.89 -20.00 33.59
N ASN A 4 34.82 -18.69 33.38
CA ASN A 4 33.74 -18.03 32.63
C ASN A 4 33.96 -18.28 31.12
N GLY A 5 33.93 -19.54 30.71
CA GLY A 5 33.89 -19.91 29.29
C GLY A 5 32.46 -20.26 28.94
N HIS A 6 31.83 -19.47 28.08
CA HIS A 6 30.53 -19.85 27.51
C HIS A 6 30.67 -21.23 26.84
N SER A 7 29.73 -22.12 27.15
CA SER A 7 29.68 -23.41 26.46
C SER A 7 29.47 -23.16 24.97
N LEU A 8 30.14 -23.91 24.10
CA LEU A 8 29.92 -23.84 22.64
C LEU A 8 28.43 -23.99 22.29
N ILE A 9 27.68 -24.75 23.10
CA ILE A 9 26.24 -24.92 22.97
C ILE A 9 25.48 -23.62 23.27
N GLU A 10 25.87 -22.87 24.30
CA GLU A 10 25.26 -21.57 24.62
C GLU A 10 25.48 -20.55 23.49
N VAL A 11 26.68 -20.54 22.91
CA VAL A 11 27.00 -19.69 21.76
C VAL A 11 26.16 -20.08 20.55
N ALA A 12 26.04 -21.38 20.26
CA ALA A 12 25.23 -21.88 19.14
C ALA A 12 23.74 -21.52 19.30
N ILE A 13 23.17 -21.69 20.49
CA ILE A 13 21.78 -21.31 20.79
C ILE A 13 21.58 -19.80 20.63
N SER A 14 22.52 -18.99 21.14
CA SER A 14 22.44 -17.53 21.05
C SER A 14 22.46 -17.04 19.60
N VAL A 15 23.35 -17.60 18.77
CA VAL A 15 23.43 -17.28 17.34
C VAL A 15 22.15 -17.69 16.63
N PHE A 16 21.60 -18.87 16.93
CA PHE A 16 20.35 -19.35 16.34
C PHE A 16 19.17 -18.43 16.67
N LEU A 17 19.03 -18.02 17.94
CA LEU A 17 17.99 -17.08 18.36
C LEU A 17 18.16 -15.71 17.66
N LEU A 18 19.40 -15.24 17.53
CA LEU A 18 19.69 -13.97 16.86
C LEU A 18 19.28 -14.01 15.38
N ILE A 19 19.52 -15.12 14.68
CA ILE A 19 19.07 -15.32 13.30
C ILE A 19 17.55 -15.26 13.21
N ILE A 20 16.82 -15.95 14.11
CA ILE A 20 15.36 -15.92 14.12
C ILE A 20 14.84 -14.50 14.35
N CYS A 21 15.39 -13.78 15.34
CA CYS A 21 15.01 -12.40 15.62
C CYS A 21 15.29 -11.49 14.42
N ALA A 22 16.43 -11.63 13.76
CA ALA A 22 16.77 -10.86 12.57
C ALA A 22 15.78 -11.11 11.42
N LEU A 23 15.39 -12.37 11.19
CA LEU A 23 14.39 -12.72 10.18
C LEU A 23 13.01 -12.13 10.52
N ILE A 24 12.57 -12.20 11.78
CA ILE A 24 11.30 -11.59 12.20
C ILE A 24 11.32 -10.07 11.95
N LEU A 25 12.38 -9.39 12.39
CA LEU A 25 12.55 -7.95 12.21
C LEU A 25 12.56 -7.56 10.73
N LEU A 26 13.25 -8.32 9.87
CA LEU A 26 13.27 -8.08 8.43
C LEU A 26 11.87 -8.17 7.82
N ASN A 27 11.10 -9.20 8.16
CA ASN A 27 9.74 -9.36 7.64
C ASN A 27 8.83 -8.22 8.11
N VAL A 28 8.88 -7.84 9.39
CA VAL A 28 8.11 -6.70 9.93
C VAL A 28 8.50 -5.40 9.23
N PHE A 29 9.79 -5.15 9.04
CA PHE A 29 10.30 -3.96 8.36
C PHE A 29 9.79 -3.88 6.92
N VAL A 30 9.87 -4.96 6.15
CA VAL A 30 9.41 -5.01 4.76
C VAL A 30 7.90 -4.77 4.67
N ILE A 31 7.10 -5.38 5.56
CA ILE A 31 5.64 -5.17 5.62
C ILE A 31 5.32 -3.70 5.96
N ALA A 32 6.01 -3.12 6.94
CA ALA A 32 5.81 -1.73 7.33
C ALA A 32 6.15 -0.77 6.19
N ARG A 33 7.26 -1.02 5.47
CA ARG A 33 7.64 -0.26 4.28
C ARG A 33 6.62 -0.36 3.17
N ALA A 34 6.08 -1.56 2.92
CA ALA A 34 5.04 -1.76 1.93
C ALA A 34 3.73 -1.04 2.29
N LYS A 35 3.31 -1.08 3.56
CA LYS A 35 2.16 -0.31 4.07
C LYS A 35 2.34 1.18 3.83
N PHE A 36 3.47 1.73 4.29
CA PHE A 36 3.76 3.15 4.09
C PHE A 36 3.79 3.54 2.61
N TYR A 37 4.39 2.71 1.77
CA TYR A 37 4.46 2.95 0.34
C TYR A 37 3.08 2.89 -0.33
N ASN A 38 2.26 1.87 -0.05
CA ASN A 38 0.90 1.75 -0.58
C ASN A 38 0.02 2.92 -0.11
N ASP A 39 0.08 3.27 1.18
CA ASP A 39 -0.68 4.39 1.74
C ASP A 39 -0.31 5.72 1.09
N ARG A 40 1.00 5.97 0.90
CA ARG A 40 1.49 7.19 0.23
C ARG A 40 0.98 7.27 -1.20
N VAL A 41 1.14 6.19 -1.98
CA VAL A 41 0.70 6.18 -3.38
C VAL A 41 -0.81 6.34 -3.48
N CYS A 42 -1.58 5.65 -2.63
CA CYS A 42 -3.03 5.78 -2.59
C CYS A 42 -3.47 7.22 -2.30
N ARG A 43 -2.81 7.87 -1.33
CA ARG A 43 -3.02 9.27 -0.98
C ARG A 43 -2.71 10.22 -2.14
N ASP A 44 -1.58 10.05 -2.79
CA ASP A 44 -1.16 10.90 -3.91
C ASP A 44 -2.14 10.76 -5.08
N CYS A 45 -2.58 9.52 -5.38
CA CYS A 45 -3.58 9.24 -6.42
C CYS A 45 -4.93 9.90 -6.13
N ILE A 46 -5.47 9.76 -4.90
CA ILE A 46 -6.75 10.38 -4.54
C ILE A 46 -6.65 11.91 -4.52
N GLN A 47 -5.51 12.50 -4.13
CA GLN A 47 -5.32 13.95 -4.19
C GLN A 47 -5.37 14.49 -5.62
N LEU A 48 -4.74 13.80 -6.57
CA LEU A 48 -4.82 14.16 -7.99
C LEU A 48 -6.23 13.99 -8.56
N ALA A 49 -6.92 12.92 -8.17
CA ALA A 49 -8.33 12.69 -8.52
C ALA A 49 -9.24 13.81 -7.98
N VAL A 50 -9.09 14.14 -6.69
CA VAL A 50 -9.85 15.21 -6.03
C VAL A 50 -9.59 16.55 -6.70
N LYS A 51 -8.34 16.88 -7.04
CA LYS A 51 -8.02 18.11 -7.78
C LYS A 51 -8.76 18.17 -9.11
N ALA A 52 -8.68 17.10 -9.91
CA ALA A 52 -9.40 17.02 -11.18
C ALA A 52 -10.94 17.11 -10.98
N ALA A 53 -11.48 16.54 -9.91
CA ALA A 53 -12.91 16.61 -9.61
C ALA A 53 -13.35 18.00 -9.16
N LEU A 54 -12.53 18.72 -8.38
CA LEU A 54 -12.76 20.11 -7.99
C LEU A 54 -12.66 21.07 -9.17
N ASP A 55 -11.86 20.73 -10.18
CA ASP A 55 -11.79 21.45 -11.44
C ASP A 55 -13.05 21.24 -12.32
N GLY A 56 -13.99 20.37 -11.91
CA GLY A 56 -15.20 20.09 -12.68
C GLY A 56 -14.98 19.10 -13.83
N LYS A 57 -13.89 18.33 -13.80
CA LYS A 57 -13.63 17.33 -14.85
C LYS A 57 -14.57 16.14 -14.74
N ASP A 58 -14.82 15.51 -15.89
CA ASP A 58 -15.59 14.28 -16.02
C ASP A 58 -14.91 13.09 -15.34
N THR A 59 -15.66 12.03 -15.08
CA THR A 59 -15.17 10.83 -14.39
C THR A 59 -13.96 10.20 -15.09
N GLN A 60 -13.90 10.19 -16.43
CA GLN A 60 -12.75 9.59 -17.14
C GLN A 60 -11.47 10.40 -16.92
N SER A 61 -11.56 11.73 -16.95
CA SER A 61 -10.42 12.60 -16.65
C SER A 61 -9.97 12.48 -15.19
N VAL A 62 -10.90 12.29 -14.25
CA VAL A 62 -10.58 12.07 -12.84
C VAL A 62 -9.88 10.72 -12.63
N ILE A 63 -10.37 9.64 -13.27
CA ILE A 63 -9.69 8.33 -13.27
C ILE A 63 -8.29 8.44 -13.86
N LYS A 64 -8.15 9.15 -14.99
CA LYS A 64 -6.86 9.35 -15.65
C LYS A 64 -5.89 10.14 -14.76
N ALA A 65 -6.38 11.16 -14.04
CA ALA A 65 -5.57 11.90 -13.08
C ALA A 65 -5.11 11.01 -11.92
N ALA A 66 -6.00 10.16 -11.37
CA ALA A 66 -5.64 9.18 -10.36
C ALA A 66 -4.56 8.22 -10.87
N ARG A 67 -4.70 7.72 -12.11
CA ARG A 67 -3.75 6.80 -12.73
C ARG A 67 -2.38 7.41 -12.95
N SER A 68 -2.32 8.68 -13.35
CA SER A 68 -1.05 9.40 -13.50
C SER A 68 -0.25 9.46 -12.19
N GLY A 69 -0.94 9.55 -11.04
CA GLY A 69 -0.30 9.49 -9.72
C GLY A 69 0.39 8.15 -9.48
N MET A 70 -0.26 7.05 -9.85
CA MET A 70 0.31 5.70 -9.73
C MET A 70 1.49 5.49 -10.69
N GLU A 71 1.35 5.91 -11.95
CA GLU A 71 2.41 5.79 -12.96
C GLU A 71 3.66 6.61 -12.60
N SER A 72 3.48 7.74 -11.91
CA SER A 72 4.58 8.59 -11.45
C SER A 72 5.34 8.05 -10.24
N CYS A 73 4.82 7.01 -9.57
CA CYS A 73 5.46 6.50 -8.36
C CYS A 73 6.63 5.55 -8.68
N GLY A 74 7.77 5.76 -8.01
CA GLY A 74 8.96 4.92 -8.20
C GLY A 74 8.72 3.46 -7.83
N ARG A 75 9.51 2.52 -8.38
CA ARG A 75 9.37 1.08 -8.10
C ARG A 75 9.58 0.78 -6.60
N GLY A 76 8.77 -0.13 -6.04
CA GLY A 76 8.81 -0.51 -4.61
C GLY A 76 10.07 -1.26 -4.18
N GLY A 77 10.85 -1.80 -5.12
CA GLY A 77 12.11 -2.50 -4.89
C GLY A 77 11.99 -4.02 -5.04
N ASN A 78 12.92 -4.77 -4.44
CA ASN A 78 13.00 -6.24 -4.60
C ASN A 78 11.95 -7.02 -3.78
N TRP A 79 11.38 -6.39 -2.75
CA TRP A 79 10.46 -7.04 -1.81
C TRP A 79 9.04 -6.48 -1.85
N VAL A 80 8.87 -5.33 -2.49
CA VAL A 80 7.60 -4.61 -2.55
C VAL A 80 7.30 -4.35 -4.01
N GLU A 81 6.23 -4.95 -4.50
CA GLU A 81 5.80 -4.77 -5.88
C GLU A 81 5.21 -3.36 -6.09
N HIS A 82 4.96 -3.03 -7.34
CA HIS A 82 4.29 -1.78 -7.68
C HIS A 82 2.81 -1.83 -7.24
N PRO A 83 2.24 -0.75 -6.68
CA PRO A 83 0.85 -0.73 -6.27
C PRO A 83 -0.07 -0.83 -7.49
N GLN A 84 -1.25 -1.40 -7.29
CA GLN A 84 -2.27 -1.53 -8.31
C GLN A 84 -3.61 -1.05 -7.78
N PHE A 85 -4.43 -0.46 -8.65
CA PHE A 85 -5.82 -0.15 -8.31
C PHE A 85 -6.63 -1.44 -8.21
N THR A 86 -7.39 -1.58 -7.14
CA THR A 86 -8.40 -2.64 -7.01
C THR A 86 -9.81 -2.11 -7.11
N MET A 87 -10.02 -0.84 -6.74
CA MET A 87 -11.32 -0.19 -6.84
C MET A 87 -11.13 1.30 -7.09
N PHE A 88 -11.96 1.83 -7.98
CA PHE A 88 -12.16 3.25 -8.15
C PHE A 88 -13.67 3.48 -8.32
N ASN A 89 -14.24 4.35 -7.49
CA ASN A 89 -15.65 4.74 -7.58
C ASN A 89 -15.76 6.25 -7.49
N ASP A 90 -16.62 6.82 -8.34
CA ASP A 90 -16.88 8.25 -8.43
C ASP A 90 -18.39 8.44 -8.50
N ASP A 91 -18.98 8.65 -7.32
CA ASP A 91 -20.42 8.82 -7.17
C ASP A 91 -20.74 10.32 -7.18
N ILE A 92 -21.51 10.74 -8.18
CA ILE A 92 -21.85 12.13 -8.42
C ILE A 92 -23.34 12.34 -8.17
N SER A 93 -23.66 13.11 -7.13
CA SER A 93 -25.01 13.59 -6.81
C SER A 93 -25.09 15.11 -6.98
N GLU A 94 -26.31 15.65 -7.05
CA GLU A 94 -26.54 17.11 -7.28
C GLU A 94 -25.77 18.02 -6.30
N ASN A 95 -25.63 17.60 -5.04
CA ASN A 95 -25.00 18.42 -3.98
C ASN A 95 -23.65 17.87 -3.49
N SER A 96 -23.23 16.70 -3.96
CA SER A 96 -21.99 16.08 -3.50
C SER A 96 -21.38 15.11 -4.49
N ARG A 97 -20.05 15.05 -4.52
CA ARG A 97 -19.28 14.05 -5.26
C ARG A 97 -18.43 13.25 -4.30
N VAL A 98 -18.54 11.93 -4.32
CA VAL A 98 -17.80 11.01 -3.45
C VAL A 98 -16.84 10.21 -4.29
N LEU A 99 -15.55 10.40 -4.06
CA LEU A 99 -14.48 9.64 -4.68
C LEU A 99 -14.00 8.58 -3.70
N GLN A 100 -13.97 7.33 -4.15
CA GLN A 100 -13.38 6.23 -3.40
C GLN A 100 -12.32 5.56 -4.26
N LEU A 101 -11.15 5.38 -3.68
CA LEU A 101 -10.00 4.79 -4.35
C LEU A 101 -9.36 3.76 -3.43
N GLN A 102 -9.06 2.59 -3.99
CA GLN A 102 -8.41 1.52 -3.29
C GLN A 102 -7.19 1.03 -4.08
N THR A 103 -6.06 0.94 -3.38
CA THR A 103 -4.83 0.35 -3.92
C THR A 103 -4.43 -0.87 -3.13
N THR A 104 -3.83 -1.83 -3.82
CA THR A 104 -3.19 -2.99 -3.23
C THR A 104 -1.75 -3.07 -3.67
N THR A 105 -0.87 -3.40 -2.73
CA THR A 105 0.55 -3.70 -3.00
C THR A 105 0.85 -5.11 -2.54
N ARG A 106 1.54 -5.88 -3.39
CA ARG A 106 2.06 -7.21 -3.04
C ARG A 106 3.45 -7.09 -2.42
N VAL A 107 3.69 -7.91 -1.41
CA VAL A 107 4.91 -7.90 -0.62
C VAL A 107 5.46 -9.31 -0.55
N LEU A 108 6.69 -9.50 -1.01
CA LEU A 108 7.41 -10.75 -0.86
C LEU A 108 7.95 -10.85 0.56
N ILE A 109 7.64 -11.95 1.23
CA ILE A 109 8.08 -12.22 2.59
C ILE A 109 9.14 -13.32 2.55
N ALA A 110 10.31 -13.05 3.12
CA ALA A 110 11.42 -14.00 3.13
C ALA A 110 11.05 -15.29 3.87
N VAL A 111 10.33 -15.15 4.99
CA VAL A 111 9.97 -16.27 5.87
C VAL A 111 8.50 -16.16 6.30
N PRO A 112 7.55 -16.51 5.41
CA PRO A 112 6.13 -16.27 5.63
C PRO A 112 5.54 -17.02 6.82
N PHE A 113 6.08 -18.19 7.18
CA PHE A 113 5.60 -18.95 8.34
C PHE A 113 5.83 -18.24 9.68
N LEU A 114 6.83 -17.35 9.78
CA LEU A 114 7.11 -16.57 11.00
C LEU A 114 6.11 -15.43 11.22
N VAL A 115 5.41 -15.00 10.18
CA VAL A 115 4.50 -13.83 10.19
C VAL A 115 3.10 -14.14 9.68
N ALA A 116 2.80 -15.42 9.43
CA ALA A 116 1.56 -15.92 8.83
C ALA A 116 0.29 -15.63 9.66
N SER A 117 0.43 -15.35 10.96
CA SER A 117 -0.66 -15.08 11.89
C SER A 117 -0.91 -13.58 12.14
N LEU A 118 -0.18 -12.68 11.46
CA LEU A 118 -0.35 -11.25 11.66
C LEU A 118 -1.72 -10.77 11.12
N PRO A 119 -2.51 -10.01 11.91
CA PRO A 119 -3.77 -9.46 11.45
C PRO A 119 -3.57 -8.45 10.31
N GLY A 120 -4.40 -8.56 9.27
CA GLY A 120 -4.33 -7.72 8.07
C GLY A 120 -3.36 -8.23 6.98
N ALA A 121 -2.75 -9.40 7.18
CA ALA A 121 -1.99 -10.12 6.17
C ALA A 121 -2.93 -11.00 5.33
N GLU A 122 -3.48 -10.47 4.22
CA GLU A 122 -4.12 -11.35 3.25
C GLU A 122 -3.04 -12.12 2.49
N LYS A 123 -2.98 -13.44 2.69
CA LYS A 123 -2.13 -14.33 1.90
C LYS A 123 -2.66 -14.40 0.49
N ASP A 124 -1.78 -14.15 -0.48
CA ASP A 124 -2.09 -14.34 -1.91
C ASP A 124 -1.62 -15.74 -2.33
N ASP A 125 -0.30 -15.94 -2.44
CA ASP A 125 0.30 -17.18 -2.97
C ASP A 125 1.31 -17.83 -2.00
N GLY A 126 1.03 -17.80 -0.70
CA GLY A 126 1.85 -18.41 0.36
C GLY A 126 3.19 -17.71 0.67
N ARG A 127 3.75 -16.94 -0.27
CA ARG A 127 4.94 -16.08 -0.08
C ARG A 127 4.65 -14.58 -0.20
N HIS A 128 3.52 -14.23 -0.80
CA HIS A 128 3.09 -12.86 -0.98
C HIS A 128 2.01 -12.48 0.03
N LEU A 129 2.17 -11.30 0.62
CA LEU A 129 1.19 -10.64 1.46
C LEU A 129 0.63 -9.44 0.70
N LYS A 130 -0.69 -9.30 0.66
CA LYS A 130 -1.37 -8.13 0.10
C LYS A 130 -1.60 -7.09 1.18
N VAL A 131 -1.14 -5.88 0.91
CA VAL A 131 -1.44 -4.70 1.72
C VAL A 131 -2.43 -3.84 0.96
N ARG A 132 -3.55 -3.53 1.60
CA ARG A 132 -4.64 -2.73 1.03
C ARG A 132 -4.76 -1.39 1.73
N SER A 133 -5.03 -0.35 0.95
CA SER A 133 -5.32 1.00 1.46
C SER A 133 -6.50 1.56 0.69
N THR A 134 -7.48 2.09 1.42
CA THR A 134 -8.70 2.68 0.85
C THR A 134 -8.83 4.11 1.35
N TYR A 135 -9.03 5.05 0.43
CA TYR A 135 -9.36 6.43 0.76
C TYR A 135 -10.72 6.80 0.16
N VAL A 136 -11.53 7.47 0.97
CA VAL A 136 -12.83 8.02 0.55
C VAL A 136 -12.80 9.52 0.79
N TYR A 137 -13.10 10.30 -0.24
CA TYR A 137 -13.14 11.75 -0.18
C TYR A 137 -14.50 12.26 -0.65
N LYS A 138 -15.16 13.07 0.19
CA LYS A 138 -16.46 13.69 -0.11
C LYS A 138 -16.27 15.17 -0.41
N ILE A 139 -16.56 15.57 -1.64
CA ILE A 139 -16.60 16.95 -2.10
C ILE A 139 -18.02 17.48 -1.90
N LYS A 140 -18.16 18.60 -1.20
CA LYS A 140 -19.43 19.34 -1.06
C LYS A 140 -19.50 20.40 -2.16
N ASN A 141 -20.67 20.58 -2.78
CA ASN A 141 -20.91 21.55 -3.86
C ASN A 141 -19.93 21.40 -5.03
N PRO A 142 -19.95 20.26 -5.76
CA PRO A 142 -19.07 20.07 -6.91
C PRO A 142 -19.36 21.09 -8.01
N LYS A 143 -18.32 21.53 -8.73
CA LYS A 143 -18.51 22.30 -9.97
C LYS A 143 -19.26 21.46 -10.99
N ARG A 144 -20.04 22.12 -11.87
CA ARG A 144 -20.72 21.46 -12.97
C ARG A 144 -19.70 20.77 -13.86
N ILE A 145 -19.97 19.52 -14.24
CA ILE A 145 -19.05 18.74 -15.06
C ILE A 145 -18.92 19.41 -16.43
N GLU A 146 -17.70 19.73 -16.84
CA GLU A 146 -17.41 20.18 -18.20
C GLU A 146 -17.56 18.97 -19.14
N THR A 147 -18.78 18.72 -19.62
CA THR A 147 -18.97 17.86 -20.79
C THR A 147 -18.28 18.54 -21.95
N GLY A 148 -17.09 18.05 -22.31
CA GLY A 148 -16.38 18.48 -23.51
C GLY A 148 -17.29 18.30 -24.72
N ALA A 149 -17.92 19.39 -25.16
CA ALA A 149 -18.51 19.49 -26.48
C ALA A 149 -17.36 19.31 -27.47
N ARG A 150 -17.25 18.09 -28.01
CA ARG A 150 -16.57 17.86 -29.27
C ARG A 150 -17.56 18.24 -30.36
N ASP A 151 -17.38 19.45 -30.89
CA ASP A 151 -17.75 19.75 -32.28
C ASP A 151 -16.75 19.06 -33.22
#